data_AF-A0A246B9X1-F1
#
_entry.id   AF-A0A246B9X1-F1
#
_cell.length_a   1.000
_cell.length_b   1.000
_cell.length_c   1.000
_cell.angle_alpha   90.00
_cell.angle_beta   90.00
_cell.angle_gamma   90.00
#
_symmetry.space_group_name_H-M   'P 1'
#
loop_
_entity.id
_entity.type
_entity.pdbx_description
1 polymer ?
#
loop_
_entity_poly.entity_id
_entity_poly.type
_entity_poly.pdbx_seq_one_letter_code
_entity_poly.pdbx_strand_id
1 'polypeptide(L)'
;MVLSRIWSAFIIIAILVASIKYLFSDHYKAIYNDMVVGKSGDTVQIATKNINELSPDLKAALLLKPEFDENRIHYKADSAKTNVAVYRVQETDGVIGTSETAVKICLGLVGIMTLFMGFMSIAEKAGGINLLSRLIQPFFSKLFPEIPKNHPSFGHMLLNFSANLLGLDNAATPFGLKAMESLQTLNPDKEKASNSQIMFLCLHAGGLTLIPVSIIAIRASMGSQTPTDIFLPCMIATFSATMAAMIVVSLYQKINLLQPIVIAYVGGISAIIGLLVVYLLNLTKEGLDNFSMLLSNGIILLIFFAIVLGGVYKKINVFDAFIDGAKEGFWTCVKIIPYLVGMLIAISLLRTSGVFDVLIDGMKWVATVVGFDTRFVDGLPTALIKPLSGSGARGMMVDTMQTFGADSFQGRLAAVLQGSSDTTFYVIAVYFGAVGIKNTRYTVTAMLLADLVGIITSVILAYLFFA
;
A
#
# COMPACT_ATOMS: atom_id res chain seq x y z
N MET A 1 17.07 0.72 -11.04
CA MET A 1 17.07 1.92 -11.91
C MET A 1 15.80 2.77 -11.78
N VAL A 2 14.58 2.21 -11.85
CA VAL A 2 13.32 2.99 -11.76
C VAL A 2 13.14 3.71 -10.41
N LEU A 3 13.37 3.03 -9.29
CA LEU A 3 13.25 3.63 -7.96
C LEU A 3 14.19 4.83 -7.77
N SER A 4 15.42 4.73 -8.28
CA SER A 4 16.38 5.84 -8.27
C SER A 4 15.87 7.03 -9.08
N ARG A 5 15.22 6.81 -10.23
CA ARG A 5 14.64 7.91 -11.02
C ARG A 5 13.47 8.59 -10.29
N ILE A 6 12.57 7.81 -9.68
CA ILE A 6 11.45 8.35 -8.90
C ILE A 6 11.96 9.15 -7.71
N TRP A 7 12.89 8.58 -6.95
CA TRP A 7 13.49 9.22 -5.79
C TRP A 7 14.23 10.51 -6.16
N SER A 8 15.05 10.48 -7.21
CA SER A 8 15.71 11.69 -7.72
C SER A 8 14.71 12.73 -8.21
N ALA A 9 13.64 12.32 -8.90
CA ALA A 9 12.60 13.23 -9.37
C ALA A 9 11.90 13.93 -8.20
N PHE A 10 11.56 13.20 -7.13
CA PHE A 10 10.92 13.77 -5.94
C PHE A 10 11.79 14.87 -5.33
N ILE A 11 13.08 14.60 -5.15
CA ILE A 11 14.01 15.57 -4.56
C ILE A 11 14.22 16.77 -5.47
N ILE A 12 14.43 16.55 -6.78
CA ILE A 12 14.66 17.63 -7.74
C ILE A 12 13.43 18.53 -7.83
N ILE A 13 12.23 17.96 -7.94
CA ILE A 13 10.97 18.71 -8.01
C ILE A 13 10.76 19.50 -6.71
N ALA A 14 10.97 18.87 -5.54
CA ALA A 14 10.84 19.55 -4.26
C ALA A 14 11.77 20.76 -4.14
N ILE A 15 13.05 20.59 -4.48
CA ILE A 15 14.04 21.67 -4.44
C ILE A 15 13.69 22.76 -5.44
N LEU A 16 13.26 22.41 -6.66
CA LEU A 16 12.88 23.38 -7.68
C LEU A 16 11.68 24.21 -7.23
N VAL A 17 10.62 23.58 -6.74
CA VAL A 17 9.43 24.28 -6.23
C VAL A 17 9.77 25.14 -5.01
N ALA A 18 10.58 24.63 -4.10
CA ALA A 18 11.04 25.40 -2.96
C ALA A 18 11.87 26.63 -3.38
N SER A 19 12.72 26.48 -4.40
CA SER A 19 13.52 27.58 -4.94
C SER A 19 12.66 28.65 -5.60
N ILE A 20 11.63 28.23 -6.35
CA ILE A 20 10.63 29.16 -6.91
C ILE A 20 9.91 29.91 -5.78
N LYS A 21 9.41 29.21 -4.77
CA LYS A 21 8.73 29.85 -3.62
C LYS A 21 9.66 30.81 -2.87
N TYR A 22 10.92 30.43 -2.67
CA TYR A 22 11.93 31.27 -2.02
C TYR A 22 12.19 32.57 -2.82
N LEU A 23 12.29 32.48 -4.14
CA LEU A 23 12.58 33.64 -5.00
C LEU A 23 11.36 34.56 -5.17
N PHE A 24 10.17 33.99 -5.35
CA PHE A 24 8.98 34.74 -5.78
C PHE A 24 7.95 35.00 -4.68
N SER A 25 8.12 34.47 -3.47
CA SER A 25 7.19 34.70 -2.36
C SER A 25 7.91 35.11 -1.08
N ASP A 26 7.51 36.25 -0.52
CA ASP A 26 8.04 36.75 0.75
C ASP A 26 7.71 35.85 1.94
N HIS A 27 6.61 35.09 1.84
CA HIS A 27 6.17 34.15 2.87
C HIS A 27 7.01 32.86 2.98
N TYR A 28 7.97 32.61 2.07
CA TYR A 28 8.74 31.36 2.03
C TYR A 28 10.26 31.56 2.13
N LYS A 29 10.73 32.67 2.70
CA LYS A 29 12.18 32.93 2.86
C LYS A 29 12.89 31.94 3.80
N ALA A 30 12.17 31.28 4.70
CA ALA A 30 12.72 30.25 5.59
C ALA A 30 12.63 28.81 5.01
N ILE A 31 12.08 28.62 3.81
CA ILE A 31 11.66 27.29 3.31
C ILE A 31 12.76 26.23 3.35
N TYR A 32 14.02 26.57 3.06
CA TYR A 32 15.12 25.60 3.14
C TYR A 32 15.41 25.14 4.57
N ASN A 33 15.30 26.05 5.55
CA ASN A 33 15.43 25.68 6.96
C ASN A 33 14.30 24.73 7.35
N ASP A 34 13.07 25.04 6.95
CA ASP A 34 11.89 24.23 7.26
C ASP A 34 11.98 22.82 6.66
N MET A 35 12.45 22.73 5.41
CA MET A 35 12.67 21.45 4.73
C MET A 35 13.72 20.58 5.42
N VAL A 36 14.69 21.16 6.12
CA VAL A 36 15.78 20.40 6.76
C VAL A 36 15.47 20.10 8.23
N VAL A 37 15.15 21.12 9.01
CA VAL A 37 15.07 21.05 10.49
C VAL A 37 13.70 21.42 11.06
N GLY A 38 12.74 21.85 10.24
CA GLY A 38 11.40 22.22 10.71
C GLY A 38 10.70 21.05 11.40
N LYS A 39 9.90 21.31 12.42
CA LYS A 39 9.10 20.29 13.11
C LYS A 39 7.61 20.51 12.88
N SER A 40 6.86 19.42 12.81
CA SER A 40 5.41 19.48 12.75
C SER A 40 4.86 20.26 13.95
N GLY A 41 3.99 21.23 13.68
CA GLY A 41 3.43 22.15 14.67
C GLY A 41 4.28 23.41 14.95
N ASP A 42 5.50 23.51 14.40
CA ASP A 42 6.28 24.75 14.52
C ASP A 42 5.53 25.91 13.86
N THR A 43 5.41 27.03 14.57
CA THR A 43 4.89 28.28 14.03
C THR A 43 6.06 29.17 13.60
N VAL A 44 6.22 29.34 12.29
CA VAL A 44 7.25 30.23 11.74
C VAL A 44 6.61 31.58 11.47
N GLN A 45 7.05 32.64 12.14
CA GLN A 45 6.62 33.99 11.80
C GLN A 45 7.21 34.37 10.43
N ILE A 46 6.34 34.45 9.42
CA ILE A 46 6.71 34.64 8.02
C ILE A 46 6.62 36.11 7.58
N ALA A 47 5.84 36.94 8.28
CA ALA A 47 5.77 38.37 8.03
C ALA A 47 5.19 39.13 9.23
N THR A 48 5.39 40.45 9.23
CA THR A 48 4.61 41.40 10.01
C THR A 48 4.03 42.40 9.03
N LYS A 49 2.70 42.49 8.92
CA LYS A 49 2.02 43.42 8.00
C LYS A 49 1.18 44.41 8.77
N ASN A 50 0.99 45.60 8.21
CA ASN A 50 0.01 46.52 8.78
C ASN A 50 -1.40 46.00 8.52
N ILE A 51 -2.33 46.16 9.46
CA ILE A 51 -3.71 45.66 9.31
C ILE A 51 -4.43 46.26 8.08
N ASN A 52 -3.99 47.44 7.61
CA ASN A 52 -4.54 48.12 6.45
C ASN A 52 -4.03 47.56 5.11
N GLU A 53 -2.99 46.73 5.12
CA GLU A 53 -2.45 46.06 3.93
C GLU A 53 -3.09 44.69 3.69
N LEU A 54 -3.98 44.25 4.59
CA LEU A 54 -4.68 42.97 4.50
C LEU A 54 -5.98 43.10 3.70
N SER A 55 -6.46 41.97 3.16
CA SER A 55 -7.74 41.94 2.44
C SER A 55 -8.90 42.37 3.36
N PRO A 56 -9.98 42.96 2.80
CA PRO A 56 -11.09 43.47 3.58
C PRO A 56 -11.73 42.42 4.52
N ASP A 57 -11.85 41.18 4.04
CA ASP A 57 -12.45 40.07 4.78
C ASP A 57 -11.58 39.66 5.98
N LEU A 58 -10.27 39.54 5.76
CA LEU A 58 -9.31 39.16 6.79
C LEU A 58 -9.17 40.25 7.86
N LYS A 59 -9.19 41.51 7.41
CA LYS A 59 -9.24 42.68 8.30
C LYS A 59 -10.50 42.67 9.16
N ALA A 60 -11.67 42.42 8.57
CA ALA A 60 -12.93 42.34 9.32
C ALA A 60 -12.90 41.20 10.36
N ALA A 61 -12.34 40.04 10.00
CA ALA A 61 -12.20 38.91 10.90
C ALA A 61 -11.25 39.19 12.08
N LEU A 62 -10.08 39.80 11.81
CA LEU A 62 -9.08 40.15 12.83
C LEU A 62 -9.50 41.31 13.74
N LEU A 63 -10.44 42.15 13.28
CA LEU A 63 -11.06 43.17 14.14
C LEU A 63 -12.03 42.55 15.15
N LEU A 64 -12.69 41.43 14.81
CA LEU A 64 -13.62 40.70 15.69
C LEU A 64 -12.89 39.77 16.67
N LYS A 65 -11.86 39.05 16.20
CA LYS A 65 -11.03 38.17 17.03
C LYS A 65 -9.54 38.48 16.79
N PRO A 66 -8.70 38.47 17.83
CA PRO A 66 -7.28 38.81 17.70
C PRO A 66 -6.48 37.78 16.89
N GLU A 67 -7.04 36.59 16.66
CA GLU A 67 -6.43 35.51 15.89
C GLU A 67 -7.41 35.04 14.80
N PHE A 68 -6.88 34.79 13.61
CA PHE A 68 -7.63 34.27 12.46
C PHE A 68 -6.76 33.33 11.63
N ASP A 69 -7.33 32.22 11.21
CA ASP A 69 -6.59 31.17 10.50
C ASP A 69 -7.16 31.00 9.09
N GLU A 70 -6.29 31.08 8.09
CA GLU A 70 -6.67 30.87 6.69
C GLU A 70 -5.57 30.09 5.95
N ASN A 71 -5.93 28.96 5.32
CA ASN A 71 -5.04 28.20 4.44
C ASN A 71 -3.61 27.96 5.02
N ARG A 72 -3.53 27.53 6.29
CA ARG A 72 -2.30 27.24 7.07
C ARG A 72 -1.49 28.47 7.50
N ILE A 73 -2.05 29.66 7.29
CA ILE A 73 -1.50 30.91 7.74
C ILE A 73 -2.33 31.40 8.93
N HIS A 74 -1.66 31.52 10.08
CA HIS A 74 -2.23 32.04 11.31
C HIS A 74 -1.90 33.52 11.40
N TYR A 75 -2.92 34.36 11.46
CA TYR A 75 -2.78 35.79 11.59
C TYR A 75 -3.09 36.19 13.03
N LYS A 76 -2.17 36.91 13.65
CA LYS A 76 -2.33 37.42 15.02
C LYS A 76 -2.16 38.92 15.05
N ALA A 77 -3.22 39.65 15.38
CA ALA A 77 -3.17 41.09 15.56
C ALA A 77 -2.50 41.46 16.90
N ASP A 78 -1.69 42.52 16.90
CA ASP A 78 -1.17 43.11 18.13
C ASP A 78 -2.30 43.75 18.97
N SER A 79 -2.03 44.03 20.25
CA SER A 79 -3.02 44.60 21.16
C SER A 79 -3.56 45.97 20.71
N ALA A 80 -2.83 46.67 19.85
CA ALA A 80 -3.22 47.96 19.25
C ALA A 80 -3.99 47.80 17.93
N LYS A 81 -4.16 46.57 17.42
CA LYS A 81 -4.75 46.22 16.13
C LYS A 81 -4.16 46.99 14.96
N THR A 82 -2.88 47.29 15.02
CA THR A 82 -2.13 48.04 14.00
C THR A 82 -1.27 47.11 13.15
N ASN A 83 -0.60 46.16 13.78
CA ASN A 83 0.24 45.19 13.11
C ASN A 83 -0.31 43.79 13.30
N VAL A 84 -0.14 42.97 12.26
CA VAL A 84 -0.56 41.58 12.25
C VAL A 84 0.69 40.73 11.99
N ALA A 85 1.05 39.93 12.99
CA ALA A 85 2.05 38.88 12.84
C ALA A 85 1.43 37.74 12.05
N VAL A 86 2.08 37.36 10.96
CA VAL A 86 1.65 36.29 10.07
C VAL A 86 2.55 35.09 10.36
N TYR A 87 1.97 34.01 10.84
CA TYR A 87 2.64 32.75 11.11
C TYR A 87 2.22 31.71 10.07
N ARG A 88 3.15 30.84 9.70
CA ARG A 88 2.82 29.63 8.97
C ARG A 88 3.06 28.46 9.90
N VAL A 89 2.10 27.55 9.99
CA VAL A 89 2.29 26.29 10.70
C VAL A 89 2.95 25.29 9.78
N GLN A 90 4.05 24.72 10.26
CA GLN A 90 4.72 23.60 9.62
C GLN A 90 3.87 22.34 9.81
N GLU A 91 3.36 21.75 8.73
CA GLU A 91 2.52 20.56 8.85
C GLU A 91 3.32 19.30 9.21
N THR A 92 4.53 19.17 8.66
CA THR A 92 5.35 17.96 8.82
C THR A 92 6.81 18.28 9.07
N ASP A 93 7.48 17.35 9.74
CA ASP A 93 8.91 17.42 9.98
C ASP A 93 9.71 17.55 8.68
N GLY A 94 10.80 18.30 8.74
CA GLY A 94 11.87 18.29 7.74
C GLY A 94 12.64 16.98 7.76
N VAL A 95 13.67 16.87 6.92
CA VAL A 95 14.38 15.61 6.68
C VAL A 95 15.01 15.00 7.96
N ILE A 96 15.49 15.83 8.90
CA ILE A 96 16.11 15.33 10.13
C ILE A 96 15.07 14.66 11.05
N GLY A 97 13.99 15.36 11.40
CA GLY A 97 12.92 14.80 12.24
C GLY A 97 12.27 13.57 11.59
N THR A 98 12.08 13.63 10.26
CA THR A 98 11.55 12.50 9.48
C THR A 98 12.46 11.26 9.56
N SER A 99 13.78 11.44 9.53
CA SER A 99 14.73 10.32 9.65
C SER A 99 14.65 9.60 11.00
N GLU A 100 14.46 10.35 12.09
CA GLU A 100 14.28 9.78 13.43
C GLU A 100 12.95 9.02 13.52
N THR A 101 11.88 9.61 13.00
CA THR A 101 10.56 8.99 12.99
C THR A 101 10.55 7.69 12.18
N ALA A 102 11.25 7.65 11.04
CA ALA A 102 11.41 6.42 10.25
C ALA A 102 12.03 5.28 11.08
N VAL A 103 13.08 5.57 11.86
CA VAL A 103 13.74 4.57 12.72
C VAL A 103 12.81 4.12 13.85
N LYS A 104 12.10 5.05 14.50
CA LYS A 104 11.11 4.72 15.56
C LYS A 104 10.02 3.78 15.06
N ILE A 105 9.48 4.03 13.86
CA ILE A 105 8.51 3.14 13.21
C ILE A 105 9.13 1.75 13.05
N CYS A 106 10.33 1.66 12.48
CA CYS A 106 11.00 0.37 12.28
C CYS A 106 11.25 -0.41 13.58
N LEU A 107 11.58 0.27 14.68
CA LEU A 107 11.71 -0.38 15.99
C LEU A 107 10.38 -0.98 16.46
N GLY A 108 9.27 -0.25 16.29
CA GLY A 108 7.92 -0.76 16.58
C GLY A 108 7.53 -1.97 15.73
N LEU A 109 7.98 -2.03 14.47
CA LEU A 109 7.72 -3.16 13.57
C LEU A 109 8.38 -4.46 14.01
N VAL A 110 9.53 -4.40 14.70
CA VAL A 110 10.31 -5.59 15.07
C VAL A 110 9.46 -6.63 15.81
N GLY A 111 8.73 -6.23 16.84
CA GLY A 111 7.95 -7.17 17.66
C GLY A 111 6.87 -7.89 16.86
N ILE A 112 6.10 -7.14 16.07
CA ILE A 112 4.98 -7.67 15.30
C ILE A 112 5.46 -8.54 14.14
N MET A 113 6.48 -8.12 13.40
CA MET A 113 7.06 -8.92 12.32
C MET A 113 7.67 -10.22 12.84
N THR A 114 8.36 -10.17 13.98
CA THR A 114 8.91 -11.36 14.65
C THR A 114 7.81 -12.37 14.98
N LEU A 115 6.67 -11.91 15.52
CA LEU A 115 5.52 -12.75 15.84
C LEU A 115 4.96 -13.46 14.59
N PHE A 116 4.56 -12.68 13.58
CA PHE A 116 3.89 -13.24 12.40
C PHE A 116 4.82 -14.13 11.57
N MET A 117 6.08 -13.72 11.38
CA MET A 117 7.05 -14.54 10.64
C MET A 117 7.40 -15.84 11.38
N GLY A 118 7.38 -15.83 12.72
CA GLY A 118 7.49 -17.05 13.53
C GLY A 118 6.36 -18.04 13.22
N PHE A 119 5.10 -17.58 13.21
CA PHE A 119 3.97 -18.45 12.82
C PHE A 119 4.05 -18.91 11.36
N MET A 120 4.42 -18.03 10.42
CA MET A 120 4.53 -18.44 9.02
C MET A 120 5.64 -19.48 8.80
N SER A 121 6.73 -19.43 9.56
CA SER A 121 7.77 -20.48 9.55
C SER A 121 7.27 -21.83 10.08
N ILE A 122 6.42 -21.83 11.13
CA ILE A 122 5.73 -23.07 11.57
C ILE A 122 4.87 -23.61 10.43
N ALA A 123 4.09 -22.74 9.77
CA ALA A 123 3.21 -23.13 8.67
C ALA A 123 4.01 -23.73 7.50
N GLU A 124 5.11 -23.10 7.13
CA GLU A 124 6.03 -23.58 6.10
C GLU A 124 6.60 -24.97 6.44
N LYS A 125 7.20 -25.12 7.63
CA LYS A 125 7.80 -26.39 8.08
C LYS A 125 6.76 -27.50 8.27
N ALA A 126 5.52 -27.16 8.60
CA ALA A 126 4.40 -28.10 8.67
C ALA A 126 3.87 -28.51 7.27
N GLY A 127 4.42 -27.96 6.18
CA GLY A 127 4.00 -28.26 4.82
C GLY A 127 2.75 -27.48 4.38
N GLY A 128 2.47 -26.34 4.99
CA GLY A 128 1.36 -25.45 4.64
C GLY A 128 1.41 -24.97 3.19
N ILE A 129 2.61 -24.67 2.67
CA ILE A 129 2.81 -24.31 1.25
C ILE A 129 2.36 -25.46 0.34
N ASN A 130 2.73 -26.71 0.65
CA ASN A 130 2.34 -27.87 -0.14
C ASN A 130 0.84 -28.18 -0.05
N LEU A 131 0.23 -27.97 1.12
CA LEU A 131 -1.21 -28.12 1.31
C LEU A 131 -1.97 -27.11 0.42
N LEU A 132 -1.57 -25.84 0.47
CA LEU A 132 -2.19 -24.78 -0.29
C LEU A 132 -1.99 -24.96 -1.80
N SER A 133 -0.80 -25.38 -2.21
CA SER A 133 -0.48 -25.76 -3.59
C SER A 133 -1.45 -26.84 -4.12
N ARG A 134 -1.72 -27.89 -3.33
CA ARG A 134 -2.68 -28.94 -3.69
C ARG A 134 -4.12 -28.43 -3.78
N LEU A 135 -4.51 -27.50 -2.90
CA LEU A 135 -5.84 -26.88 -2.91
C LEU A 135 -6.07 -26.06 -4.19
N ILE A 136 -5.04 -25.33 -4.62
CA ILE A 136 -5.09 -24.38 -5.73
C ILE A 136 -4.84 -25.07 -7.10
N GLN A 137 -4.15 -26.22 -7.12
CA GLN A 137 -3.77 -26.95 -8.33
C GLN A 137 -4.91 -27.19 -9.34
N PRO A 138 -6.12 -27.64 -8.95
CA PRO A 138 -7.20 -27.90 -9.89
C PRO A 138 -7.61 -26.64 -10.67
N PHE A 139 -7.69 -25.50 -9.97
CA PHE A 139 -7.99 -24.21 -10.57
C PHE A 139 -6.88 -23.75 -11.54
N PHE A 140 -5.61 -23.83 -11.12
CA PHE A 140 -4.47 -23.43 -11.96
C PHE A 140 -4.35 -24.28 -13.24
N SER A 141 -4.58 -25.58 -13.16
CA SER A 141 -4.50 -26.46 -14.34
C SER A 141 -5.44 -26.06 -15.49
N LYS A 142 -6.52 -25.33 -15.15
CA LYS A 142 -7.53 -24.85 -16.10
C LYS A 142 -7.25 -23.46 -16.65
N LEU A 143 -6.47 -22.67 -15.92
CA LEU A 143 -6.12 -21.30 -16.28
C LEU A 143 -4.84 -21.24 -17.14
N PHE A 144 -4.06 -22.33 -17.17
CA PHE A 144 -2.83 -22.46 -17.95
C PHE A 144 -2.93 -23.63 -18.96
N PRO A 145 -3.78 -23.50 -20.01
CA PRO A 145 -4.07 -24.60 -20.93
C PRO A 145 -2.87 -25.03 -21.80
N GLU A 146 -1.88 -24.15 -21.98
CA GLU A 146 -0.70 -24.38 -22.83
C GLU A 146 0.41 -25.17 -22.12
N ILE A 147 0.34 -25.34 -20.79
CA ILE A 147 1.38 -26.05 -20.03
C ILE A 147 1.07 -27.55 -20.05
N PRO A 148 2.02 -28.42 -20.48
CA PRO A 148 1.83 -29.86 -20.45
C PRO A 148 1.54 -30.37 -19.04
N LYS A 149 0.70 -31.41 -18.95
CA LYS A 149 0.46 -32.11 -17.67
C LYS A 149 1.79 -32.60 -17.10
N ASN A 150 2.00 -32.39 -15.79
CA ASN A 150 3.21 -32.75 -15.05
C ASN A 150 4.47 -31.95 -15.38
N HIS A 151 4.38 -30.88 -16.19
CA HIS A 151 5.54 -30.01 -16.40
C HIS A 151 5.96 -29.32 -15.08
N PRO A 152 7.26 -29.20 -14.77
CA PRO A 152 7.75 -28.60 -13.51
C PRO A 152 7.26 -27.17 -13.24
N SER A 153 6.91 -26.41 -14.28
CA SER A 153 6.40 -25.04 -14.14
C SER A 153 5.21 -24.95 -13.20
N PHE A 154 4.29 -25.93 -13.23
CA PHE A 154 3.14 -25.95 -12.33
C PHE A 154 3.57 -25.98 -10.86
N GLY A 155 4.57 -26.79 -10.53
CA GLY A 155 5.11 -26.88 -9.17
C GLY A 155 5.69 -25.54 -8.72
N HIS A 156 6.56 -24.94 -9.54
CA HIS A 156 7.19 -23.65 -9.20
C HIS A 156 6.17 -22.51 -9.07
N MET A 157 5.19 -22.44 -9.98
CA MET A 157 4.13 -21.44 -9.91
C MET A 157 3.27 -21.60 -8.66
N LEU A 158 2.81 -22.82 -8.36
CA LEU A 158 1.99 -23.06 -7.18
C LEU A 158 2.73 -22.76 -5.88
N LEU A 159 4.03 -23.08 -5.80
CA LEU A 159 4.88 -22.71 -4.66
C LEU A 159 5.01 -21.19 -4.53
N ASN A 160 5.21 -20.46 -5.63
CA ASN A 160 5.27 -18.99 -5.62
C ASN A 160 3.96 -18.37 -5.12
N PHE A 161 2.80 -18.75 -5.69
CA PHE A 161 1.51 -18.24 -5.23
C PHE A 161 1.22 -18.61 -3.78
N SER A 162 1.57 -19.82 -3.36
CA SER A 162 1.33 -20.28 -1.99
C SER A 162 2.21 -19.53 -0.98
N ALA A 163 3.47 -19.26 -1.34
CA ALA A 163 4.37 -18.45 -0.51
C ALA A 163 3.89 -17.00 -0.42
N ASN A 164 3.47 -16.38 -1.53
CA ASN A 164 2.92 -15.03 -1.54
C ASN A 164 1.63 -14.94 -0.70
N LEU A 165 0.73 -15.93 -0.82
CA LEU A 165 -0.50 -15.98 -0.03
C LEU A 165 -0.20 -16.04 1.48
N LEU A 166 0.85 -16.75 1.90
CA LEU A 166 1.28 -16.81 3.30
C LEU A 166 2.12 -15.60 3.74
N GLY A 167 2.39 -14.62 2.85
CA GLY A 167 3.23 -13.47 3.16
C GLY A 167 4.73 -13.82 3.32
N LEU A 168 5.16 -14.95 2.75
CA LEU A 168 6.56 -15.41 2.75
C LEU A 168 7.32 -14.82 1.53
N ASP A 169 7.41 -13.49 1.46
CA ASP A 169 7.94 -12.76 0.29
C ASP A 169 9.38 -13.19 -0.10
N ASN A 170 10.22 -13.47 0.90
CA ASN A 170 11.59 -13.95 0.71
C ASN A 170 11.65 -15.32 0.00
N ALA A 171 10.63 -16.16 0.18
CA ALA A 171 10.50 -17.46 -0.48
C ALA A 171 9.76 -17.35 -1.82
N ALA A 172 8.79 -16.43 -1.94
CA ALA A 172 7.96 -16.28 -3.13
C ALA A 172 8.80 -15.93 -4.37
N THR A 173 9.71 -14.95 -4.27
CA THR A 173 10.47 -14.45 -5.43
C THR A 173 11.37 -15.53 -6.07
N PRO A 174 12.18 -16.30 -5.33
CA PRO A 174 12.96 -17.41 -5.89
C PRO A 174 12.10 -18.46 -6.63
N PHE A 175 10.93 -18.81 -6.09
CA PHE A 175 10.02 -19.72 -6.78
C PHE A 175 9.44 -19.09 -8.04
N GLY A 176 9.17 -17.78 -8.00
CA GLY A 176 8.67 -17.03 -9.13
C GLY A 176 9.65 -16.94 -10.30
N LEU A 177 10.93 -16.70 -10.01
CA LEU A 177 11.99 -16.72 -11.03
C LEU A 177 12.15 -18.11 -11.64
N LYS A 178 12.18 -19.17 -10.81
CA LYS A 178 12.20 -20.57 -11.30
C LYS A 178 10.97 -20.91 -12.14
N ALA A 179 9.79 -20.41 -11.76
CA ALA A 179 8.58 -20.56 -12.54
C ALA A 179 8.73 -19.89 -13.91
N MET A 180 9.26 -18.68 -13.95
CA MET A 180 9.48 -17.95 -15.20
C MET A 180 10.51 -18.64 -16.10
N GLU A 181 11.64 -19.08 -15.56
CA GLU A 181 12.66 -19.87 -16.26
C GLU A 181 12.07 -21.17 -16.83
N SER A 182 11.25 -21.86 -16.04
CA SER A 182 10.58 -23.08 -16.46
C SER A 182 9.52 -22.83 -17.54
N LEU A 183 8.73 -21.75 -17.44
CA LEU A 183 7.79 -21.35 -18.50
C LEU A 183 8.52 -20.94 -19.77
N GLN A 184 9.73 -20.37 -19.64
CA GLN A 184 10.55 -19.97 -20.77
C GLN A 184 11.05 -21.17 -21.57
N THR A 185 11.20 -22.37 -20.99
CA THR A 185 11.57 -23.57 -21.76
C THR A 185 10.49 -23.94 -22.78
N LEU A 186 9.22 -23.72 -22.43
CA LEU A 186 8.04 -23.95 -23.28
C LEU A 186 7.78 -22.83 -24.29
N ASN A 187 8.42 -21.67 -24.12
CA ASN A 187 8.17 -20.51 -24.95
C ASN A 187 8.80 -20.67 -26.36
N PRO A 188 8.01 -20.66 -27.46
CA PRO A 188 8.55 -20.77 -28.81
C PRO A 188 9.36 -19.52 -29.24
N ASP A 189 9.05 -18.34 -28.69
CA ASP A 189 9.74 -17.09 -29.00
C ASP A 189 10.40 -16.53 -27.73
N LYS A 190 11.71 -16.72 -27.60
CA LYS A 190 12.44 -16.40 -26.36
C LYS A 190 12.47 -14.91 -26.02
N GLU A 191 12.19 -14.01 -26.97
CA GLU A 191 12.19 -12.57 -26.70
C GLU A 191 10.77 -12.01 -26.49
N LYS A 192 9.73 -12.82 -26.69
CA LYS A 192 8.32 -12.40 -26.60
C LYS A 192 7.56 -13.20 -25.55
N ALA A 193 6.83 -12.50 -24.68
CA ALA A 193 6.11 -13.13 -23.57
C ALA A 193 5.08 -14.18 -24.07
N SER A 194 5.16 -15.40 -23.56
CA SER A 194 4.15 -16.45 -23.82
C SER A 194 2.87 -16.19 -23.03
N ASN A 195 1.73 -16.75 -23.48
CA ASN A 195 0.45 -16.55 -22.77
C ASN A 195 0.51 -17.03 -21.31
N SER A 196 1.20 -18.14 -21.06
CA SER A 196 1.41 -18.66 -19.70
C SER A 196 2.27 -17.71 -18.85
N GLN A 197 3.31 -17.08 -19.40
CA GLN A 197 4.10 -16.10 -18.66
C GLN A 197 3.28 -14.85 -18.31
N ILE A 198 2.44 -14.38 -19.25
CA ILE A 198 1.57 -13.22 -19.03
C ILE A 198 0.54 -13.52 -17.94
N MET A 199 -0.16 -14.66 -18.04
CA MET A 199 -1.16 -15.05 -17.03
C MET A 199 -0.52 -15.20 -15.65
N PHE A 200 0.65 -15.83 -15.57
CA PHE A 200 1.41 -15.98 -14.32
C PHE A 200 1.71 -14.63 -13.67
N LEU A 201 2.25 -13.66 -14.42
CA LEU A 201 2.57 -12.34 -13.89
C LEU A 201 1.33 -11.52 -13.53
N CYS A 202 0.27 -11.58 -14.32
CA CYS A 202 -0.95 -10.81 -14.05
C CYS A 202 -1.65 -11.30 -12.78
N LEU A 203 -1.69 -12.61 -12.55
CA LEU A 203 -2.22 -13.16 -11.30
C LEU A 203 -1.32 -12.82 -10.11
N HIS A 204 0.00 -12.82 -10.30
CA HIS A 204 0.94 -12.38 -9.25
C HIS A 204 0.76 -10.90 -8.92
N ALA A 205 0.47 -10.05 -9.91
CA ALA A 205 0.21 -8.62 -9.73
C ALA A 205 -0.97 -8.34 -8.79
N GLY A 206 -1.98 -9.23 -8.78
CA GLY A 206 -3.12 -9.10 -7.87
C GLY A 206 -2.74 -9.21 -6.38
N GLY A 207 -1.51 -9.67 -6.06
CA GLY A 207 -0.94 -9.57 -4.72
C GLY A 207 -1.77 -10.22 -3.63
N LEU A 208 -2.47 -11.32 -3.95
CA LEU A 208 -3.37 -11.99 -3.01
C LEU A 208 -2.58 -12.50 -1.80
N THR A 209 -2.61 -11.75 -0.71
CA THR A 209 -1.99 -12.08 0.57
C THR A 209 -3.08 -12.39 1.60
N LEU A 210 -2.92 -13.49 2.33
CA LEU A 210 -3.90 -13.93 3.34
C LEU A 210 -3.97 -12.97 4.51
N ILE A 211 -2.81 -12.51 5.00
CA ILE A 211 -2.72 -11.57 6.12
C ILE A 211 -1.78 -10.43 5.72
N PRO A 212 -2.24 -9.17 5.70
CA PRO A 212 -1.41 -8.00 5.41
C PRO A 212 -0.54 -7.62 6.62
N VAL A 213 0.33 -8.53 7.05
CA VAL A 213 1.14 -8.45 8.29
C VAL A 213 1.88 -7.13 8.39
N SER A 214 2.58 -6.72 7.33
CA SER A 214 3.39 -5.51 7.35
C SER A 214 2.54 -4.24 7.51
N ILE A 215 1.33 -4.21 6.97
CA ILE A 215 0.42 -3.06 7.06
C ILE A 215 -0.17 -2.97 8.46
N ILE A 216 -0.59 -4.10 9.02
CA ILE A 216 -1.07 -4.21 10.42
C ILE A 216 0.04 -3.76 11.38
N ALA A 217 1.28 -4.22 11.16
CA ALA A 217 2.42 -3.86 11.98
C ALA A 217 2.70 -2.35 11.93
N ILE A 218 2.64 -1.73 10.75
CA ILE A 218 2.83 -0.28 10.61
C ILE A 218 1.71 0.49 11.33
N ARG A 219 0.44 0.11 11.11
CA ARG A 219 -0.70 0.74 11.80
C ARG A 219 -0.53 0.69 13.33
N ALA A 220 -0.18 -0.48 13.87
CA ALA A 220 0.06 -0.66 15.30
C ALA A 220 1.25 0.20 15.79
N SER A 221 2.36 0.23 15.05
CA SER A 221 3.53 1.06 15.40
C SER A 221 3.24 2.56 15.39
N MET A 222 2.18 2.98 14.68
CA MET A 222 1.71 4.35 14.56
C MET A 222 0.51 4.66 15.49
N GLY A 223 0.26 3.80 16.49
CA GLY A 223 -0.73 4.06 17.55
C GLY A 223 -2.19 3.75 17.18
N SER A 224 -2.42 3.00 16.10
CA SER A 224 -3.77 2.51 15.76
C SER A 224 -4.36 1.67 16.91
N GLN A 225 -5.60 1.97 17.30
CA GLN A 225 -6.35 1.23 18.31
C GLN A 225 -6.88 -0.10 17.76
N THR A 226 -7.17 -0.14 16.45
CA THR A 226 -7.68 -1.32 15.75
C THR A 226 -6.83 -1.64 14.51
N PRO A 227 -5.56 -2.06 14.65
CA PRO A 227 -4.67 -2.24 13.49
C PRO A 227 -5.16 -3.26 12.45
N THR A 228 -6.03 -4.18 12.84
CA THR A 228 -6.55 -5.30 12.04
C THR A 228 -7.86 -4.98 11.30
N ASP A 229 -8.48 -3.82 11.52
CA ASP A 229 -9.76 -3.43 10.88
C ASP A 229 -9.68 -3.33 9.34
N ILE A 230 -8.49 -3.13 8.79
CA ILE A 230 -8.20 -3.15 7.35
C ILE A 230 -8.15 -4.56 6.75
N PHE A 231 -8.11 -5.61 7.57
CA PHE A 231 -7.94 -6.99 7.11
C PHE A 231 -8.99 -7.38 6.06
N LEU A 232 -10.27 -7.17 6.39
CA LEU A 232 -11.36 -7.58 5.53
C LEU A 232 -11.41 -6.74 4.23
N PRO A 233 -11.34 -5.39 4.28
CA PRO A 233 -11.23 -4.58 3.07
C PRO A 233 -10.03 -4.96 2.18
N CYS A 234 -8.84 -5.22 2.75
CA CYS A 234 -7.67 -5.65 1.99
C CYS A 234 -7.92 -6.99 1.27
N MET A 235 -8.53 -7.96 1.95
CA MET A 235 -8.85 -9.27 1.36
C MET A 235 -9.82 -9.13 0.19
N ILE A 236 -10.83 -8.28 0.29
CA ILE A 236 -11.80 -8.04 -0.78
C ILE A 236 -11.15 -7.28 -1.95
N ALA A 237 -10.33 -6.27 -1.66
CA ALA A 237 -9.64 -5.47 -2.67
C ALA A 237 -8.63 -6.31 -3.48
N THR A 238 -7.80 -7.11 -2.81
CA THR A 238 -6.84 -8.03 -3.46
C THR A 238 -7.56 -9.08 -4.31
N PHE A 239 -8.61 -9.70 -3.77
CA PHE A 239 -9.42 -10.65 -4.53
C PHE A 239 -10.00 -9.99 -5.79
N SER A 240 -10.52 -8.78 -5.68
CA SER A 240 -11.08 -8.03 -6.82
C SER A 240 -10.02 -7.69 -7.87
N ALA A 241 -8.81 -7.31 -7.47
CA ALA A 241 -7.68 -7.08 -8.36
C ALA A 241 -7.23 -8.37 -9.07
N THR A 242 -7.09 -9.49 -8.34
CA THR A 242 -6.77 -10.80 -8.92
C THR A 242 -7.85 -11.26 -9.91
N MET A 243 -9.12 -11.03 -9.58
CA MET A 243 -10.25 -11.32 -10.46
C MET A 243 -10.21 -10.51 -11.75
N ALA A 244 -9.95 -9.20 -11.64
CA ALA A 244 -9.78 -8.34 -12.81
C ALA A 244 -8.62 -8.80 -13.70
N ALA A 245 -7.46 -9.11 -13.12
CA ALA A 245 -6.32 -9.64 -13.85
C ALA A 245 -6.68 -10.94 -14.60
N MET A 246 -7.30 -11.89 -13.91
CA MET A 246 -7.73 -13.16 -14.50
C MET A 246 -8.73 -12.94 -15.65
N ILE A 247 -9.74 -12.10 -15.46
CA ILE A 247 -10.76 -11.81 -16.47
C ILE A 247 -10.15 -11.14 -17.69
N VAL A 248 -9.37 -10.07 -17.49
CA VAL A 248 -8.74 -9.32 -18.58
C VAL A 248 -7.84 -10.25 -19.40
N VAL A 249 -6.95 -11.00 -18.75
CA VAL A 249 -6.05 -11.91 -19.48
C VAL A 249 -6.82 -13.02 -20.16
N SER A 250 -7.86 -13.58 -19.53
CA SER A 250 -8.67 -14.64 -20.14
C SER A 250 -9.43 -14.17 -21.37
N LEU A 251 -9.88 -12.91 -21.40
CA LEU A 251 -10.49 -12.31 -22.60
C LEU A 251 -9.46 -12.19 -23.74
N TYR A 252 -8.25 -11.71 -23.45
CA TYR A 252 -7.17 -11.62 -24.45
C TYR A 252 -6.72 -13.00 -24.97
N GLN A 253 -6.68 -14.01 -24.09
CA GLN A 253 -6.23 -15.37 -24.40
C GLN A 253 -7.37 -16.29 -24.86
N LYS A 254 -8.62 -15.82 -24.84
CA LYS A 254 -9.83 -16.60 -25.13
C LYS A 254 -9.97 -17.85 -24.23
N ILE A 255 -9.58 -17.73 -22.97
CA ILE A 255 -9.77 -18.80 -21.97
C ILE A 255 -11.23 -18.81 -21.51
N ASN A 256 -11.86 -19.97 -21.55
CA ASN A 256 -13.23 -20.12 -21.06
C ASN A 256 -13.27 -20.18 -19.53
N LEU A 257 -13.66 -19.08 -18.90
CA LEU A 257 -13.85 -18.99 -17.44
C LEU A 257 -15.14 -19.67 -16.94
N LEU A 258 -16.08 -20.01 -17.83
CA LEU A 258 -17.36 -20.64 -17.47
C LEU A 258 -17.27 -22.16 -17.31
N GLN A 259 -16.06 -22.69 -17.19
CA GLN A 259 -15.86 -24.11 -16.90
C GLN A 259 -16.23 -24.43 -15.43
N PRO A 260 -16.81 -25.61 -15.14
CA PRO A 260 -17.35 -25.91 -13.81
C PRO A 260 -16.35 -25.75 -12.66
N ILE A 261 -15.08 -26.11 -12.88
CA ILE A 261 -14.02 -25.98 -11.86
C ILE A 261 -13.70 -24.51 -11.56
N VAL A 262 -13.59 -23.68 -12.60
CA VAL A 262 -13.32 -22.24 -12.40
C VAL A 262 -14.52 -21.57 -11.73
N ILE A 263 -15.74 -21.86 -12.17
CA ILE A 263 -16.97 -21.38 -11.52
C ILE A 263 -17.04 -21.83 -10.07
N ALA A 264 -16.71 -23.09 -9.75
CA ALA A 264 -16.77 -23.58 -8.37
C ALA A 264 -15.81 -22.82 -7.45
N TYR A 265 -14.57 -22.58 -7.88
CA TYR A 265 -13.58 -21.85 -7.08
C TYR A 265 -13.89 -20.36 -7.02
N VAL A 266 -13.97 -19.71 -8.18
CA VAL A 266 -14.15 -18.26 -8.30
C VAL A 266 -15.54 -17.85 -7.84
N GLY A 267 -16.58 -18.56 -8.32
CA GLY A 267 -17.96 -18.30 -7.93
C GLY A 267 -18.21 -18.64 -6.46
N GLY A 268 -17.57 -19.70 -5.92
CA GLY A 268 -17.65 -20.02 -4.49
C GLY A 268 -17.07 -18.92 -3.61
N ILE A 269 -15.84 -18.48 -3.88
CA ILE A 269 -15.20 -17.39 -3.12
C ILE A 269 -15.96 -16.07 -3.32
N SER A 270 -16.37 -15.76 -4.54
CA SER A 270 -17.16 -14.55 -4.84
C SER A 270 -18.50 -14.55 -4.15
N ALA A 271 -19.18 -15.71 -4.04
CA ALA A 271 -20.44 -15.83 -3.31
C ALA A 271 -20.24 -15.62 -1.81
N ILE A 272 -19.19 -16.19 -1.22
CA ILE A 272 -18.86 -15.98 0.20
C ILE A 272 -18.60 -14.50 0.46
N ILE A 273 -17.77 -13.84 -0.35
CA ILE A 273 -17.46 -12.41 -0.22
C ILE A 273 -18.72 -11.56 -0.46
N GLY A 274 -19.50 -11.87 -1.49
CA GLY A 274 -20.72 -11.14 -1.82
C GLY A 274 -21.77 -11.24 -0.71
N LEU A 275 -22.02 -12.44 -0.18
CA LEU A 275 -22.92 -12.65 0.96
C LEU A 275 -22.42 -11.92 2.21
N LEU A 276 -21.11 -11.93 2.45
CA LEU A 276 -20.51 -11.17 3.54
C LEU A 276 -20.75 -9.67 3.36
N VAL A 277 -20.46 -9.09 2.20
CA VAL A 277 -20.71 -7.66 1.93
C VAL A 277 -22.19 -7.31 2.07
N VAL A 278 -23.10 -8.14 1.54
CA VAL A 278 -24.55 -7.94 1.71
C VAL A 278 -24.95 -7.97 3.19
N TYR A 279 -24.41 -8.91 3.97
CA TYR A 279 -24.65 -8.96 5.41
C TYR A 279 -24.17 -7.68 6.11
N LEU A 280 -22.95 -7.22 5.79
CA LEU A 280 -22.36 -6.01 6.37
C LEU A 280 -23.16 -4.75 6.04
N LEU A 281 -23.70 -4.65 4.82
CA LEU A 281 -24.55 -3.55 4.39
C LEU A 281 -25.87 -3.43 5.18
N ASN A 282 -26.30 -4.50 5.84
CA ASN A 282 -27.51 -4.49 6.69
C ASN A 282 -27.23 -4.17 8.16
N LEU A 283 -25.96 -3.98 8.55
CA LEU A 283 -25.59 -3.65 9.92
C LEU A 283 -25.63 -2.13 10.17
N THR A 284 -25.88 -1.75 11.41
CA THR A 284 -25.60 -0.38 11.88
C THR A 284 -24.08 -0.15 11.90
N LYS A 285 -23.65 1.11 11.97
CA LYS A 285 -22.21 1.45 12.06
C LYS A 285 -21.52 0.74 13.24
N GLU A 286 -22.14 0.77 14.41
CA GLU A 286 -21.63 0.05 15.59
C GLU A 286 -21.60 -1.48 15.38
N GLY A 287 -22.62 -2.03 14.74
CA GLY A 287 -22.66 -3.46 14.40
C GLY A 287 -21.57 -3.86 13.41
N LEU A 288 -21.32 -3.01 12.40
CA LEU A 288 -20.28 -3.17 11.40
C LEU A 288 -18.89 -3.15 12.04
N ASP A 289 -18.62 -2.19 12.92
CA ASP A 289 -17.34 -2.07 13.63
C ASP A 289 -17.09 -3.30 14.52
N ASN A 290 -18.08 -3.68 15.33
CA ASN A 290 -17.98 -4.83 16.22
C ASN A 290 -17.79 -6.15 15.45
N PHE A 291 -18.56 -6.36 14.39
CA PHE A 291 -18.45 -7.56 13.58
C PHE A 291 -17.12 -7.62 12.82
N SER A 292 -16.69 -6.50 12.23
CA SER A 292 -15.41 -6.43 11.51
C SER A 292 -14.24 -6.69 12.43
N MET A 293 -14.27 -6.16 13.66
CA MET A 293 -13.25 -6.43 14.68
C MET A 293 -13.24 -7.90 15.11
N LEU A 294 -14.41 -8.46 15.42
CA LEU A 294 -14.54 -9.87 15.83
C LEU A 294 -14.06 -10.81 14.72
N LEU A 295 -14.49 -10.57 13.48
CA LEU A 295 -14.12 -11.39 12.34
C LEU A 295 -12.62 -11.30 12.05
N SER A 296 -12.06 -10.09 12.00
CA SER A 296 -10.64 -9.89 11.68
C SER A 296 -9.72 -10.50 12.74
N ASN A 297 -9.97 -10.24 14.02
CA ASN A 297 -9.17 -10.81 15.11
C ASN A 297 -9.41 -12.31 15.27
N GLY A 298 -10.66 -12.76 15.12
CA GLY A 298 -11.05 -14.17 15.20
C GLY A 298 -10.39 -15.02 14.11
N ILE A 299 -10.38 -14.54 12.86
CA ILE A 299 -9.70 -15.22 11.74
C ILE A 299 -8.20 -15.32 12.01
N ILE A 300 -7.54 -14.26 12.48
CA ILE A 300 -6.11 -14.28 12.77
C ILE A 300 -5.79 -15.32 13.86
N LEU A 301 -6.56 -15.34 14.96
CA LEU A 301 -6.37 -16.32 16.03
C LEU A 301 -6.62 -17.75 15.55
N LEU A 302 -7.64 -17.96 14.72
CA LEU A 302 -7.94 -19.25 14.12
C LEU A 302 -6.81 -19.72 13.18
N ILE A 303 -6.20 -18.81 12.42
CA ILE A 303 -5.03 -19.12 11.58
C ILE A 303 -3.85 -19.53 12.45
N PHE A 304 -3.53 -18.79 13.52
CA PHE A 304 -2.45 -19.18 14.44
C PHE A 304 -2.70 -20.54 15.09
N PHE A 305 -3.92 -20.79 15.54
CA PHE A 305 -4.32 -22.07 16.09
C PHE A 305 -4.16 -23.20 15.07
N ALA A 306 -4.64 -23.02 13.84
CA ALA A 306 -4.51 -24.00 12.77
C ALA A 306 -3.04 -24.28 12.40
N ILE A 307 -2.19 -23.26 12.39
CA ILE A 307 -0.74 -23.39 12.15
C ILE A 307 -0.09 -24.24 13.24
N VAL A 308 -0.37 -23.95 14.51
CA VAL A 308 0.20 -24.71 15.65
C VAL A 308 -0.31 -26.15 15.64
N LEU A 309 -1.61 -26.37 15.42
CA LEU A 309 -2.18 -27.71 15.26
C LEU A 309 -1.53 -28.47 14.11
N GLY A 310 -1.30 -27.81 12.97
CA GLY A 310 -0.60 -28.39 11.83
C GLY A 310 0.83 -28.80 12.19
N GLY A 311 1.55 -27.96 12.95
CA GLY A 311 2.88 -28.26 13.45
C GLY A 311 2.90 -29.47 14.40
N VAL A 312 1.95 -29.54 15.34
CA VAL A 312 1.80 -30.68 16.27
C VAL A 312 1.44 -31.95 15.51
N TYR A 313 0.49 -31.90 14.58
CA TYR A 313 0.07 -33.04 13.75
C TYR A 313 1.24 -33.60 12.91
N LYS A 314 2.07 -32.70 12.37
CA LYS A 314 3.27 -33.06 11.60
C LYS A 314 4.47 -33.42 12.48
N LYS A 315 4.34 -33.33 13.80
CA LYS A 315 5.37 -33.67 14.79
C LYS A 315 6.68 -32.88 14.57
N ILE A 316 6.57 -31.61 14.14
CA ILE A 316 7.73 -30.72 14.05
C ILE A 316 7.97 -30.02 15.39
N ASN A 317 9.21 -29.60 15.65
CA ASN A 317 9.48 -28.74 16.81
C ASN A 317 8.91 -27.33 16.55
N VAL A 318 7.74 -27.05 17.11
CA VAL A 318 6.98 -25.81 16.89
C VAL A 318 7.76 -24.59 17.41
N PHE A 319 8.43 -24.71 18.55
CA PHE A 319 9.18 -23.59 19.13
C PHE A 319 10.42 -23.26 18.30
N ASP A 320 11.20 -24.25 17.90
CA ASP A 320 12.36 -24.02 17.02
C ASP A 320 11.94 -23.43 15.67
N ALA A 321 10.85 -23.95 15.10
CA ALA A 321 10.25 -23.40 13.89
C ALA A 321 9.85 -21.93 14.05
N PHE A 322 9.21 -21.60 15.17
CA PHE A 322 8.86 -20.22 15.49
C PHE A 322 10.11 -19.33 15.60
N ILE A 323 11.13 -19.77 16.32
CA ILE A 323 12.36 -18.99 16.53
C ILE A 323 13.10 -18.73 15.21
N ASP A 324 13.13 -19.70 14.30
CA ASP A 324 13.74 -19.49 12.98
C ASP A 324 12.99 -18.42 12.17
N GLY A 325 11.65 -18.46 12.17
CA GLY A 325 10.85 -17.43 11.52
C GLY A 325 10.95 -16.07 12.19
N ALA A 326 11.01 -16.05 13.52
CA ALA A 326 11.19 -14.85 14.33
C ALA A 326 12.49 -14.11 13.97
N LYS A 327 13.60 -14.83 13.78
CA LYS A 327 14.89 -14.25 13.33
C LYS A 327 14.76 -13.60 11.95
N GLU A 328 14.08 -14.26 11.01
CA GLU A 328 13.81 -13.69 9.68
C GLU A 328 12.93 -12.44 9.76
N GLY A 329 11.93 -12.43 10.64
CA GLY A 329 11.11 -11.24 10.92
C GLY A 329 11.95 -10.06 11.43
N PHE A 330 12.83 -10.29 12.39
CA PHE A 330 13.77 -9.28 12.89
C PHE A 330 14.65 -8.71 11.76
N TRP A 331 15.31 -9.58 10.98
CA TRP A 331 16.17 -9.14 9.88
C TRP A 331 15.41 -8.43 8.78
N THR A 332 14.16 -8.81 8.53
CA THR A 332 13.29 -8.10 7.59
C THR A 332 13.06 -6.67 8.03
N CYS A 333 12.82 -6.41 9.31
CA CYS A 333 12.72 -5.04 9.84
C CYS A 333 14.00 -4.25 9.65
N VAL A 334 15.17 -4.84 9.94
CA VAL A 334 16.46 -4.17 9.73
C VAL A 334 16.66 -3.81 8.26
N LYS A 335 16.32 -4.72 7.34
CA LYS A 335 16.40 -4.47 5.89
C LYS A 335 15.44 -3.37 5.41
N ILE A 336 14.32 -3.14 6.09
CA ILE A 336 13.34 -2.11 5.73
C ILE A 336 13.83 -0.69 6.09
N ILE A 337 14.63 -0.54 7.15
CA ILE A 337 15.06 0.79 7.67
C ILE A 337 15.60 1.71 6.58
N PRO A 338 16.60 1.32 5.76
CA PRO A 338 17.19 2.24 4.79
C PRO A 338 16.18 2.71 3.73
N TYR A 339 15.28 1.82 3.30
CA TYR A 339 14.25 2.15 2.32
C TYR A 339 13.19 3.09 2.91
N LEU A 340 12.77 2.85 4.16
CA LEU A 340 11.79 3.69 4.82
C LEU A 340 12.35 5.10 5.07
N VAL A 341 13.59 5.19 5.58
CA VAL A 341 14.30 6.47 5.77
C VAL A 341 14.43 7.21 4.45
N GLY A 342 14.95 6.56 3.41
CA GLY A 342 15.16 7.20 2.10
C GLY A 342 13.87 7.68 1.45
N MET A 343 12.79 6.89 1.52
CA MET A 343 11.50 7.28 0.94
C MET A 343 10.82 8.39 1.75
N LEU A 344 10.81 8.30 3.09
CA LEU A 344 10.17 9.32 3.92
C LEU A 344 10.89 10.67 3.81
N ILE A 345 12.23 10.69 3.69
CA ILE A 345 12.98 11.93 3.41
C ILE A 345 12.52 12.56 2.08
N ALA A 346 12.40 11.77 1.01
CA ALA A 346 11.95 12.30 -0.28
C ALA A 346 10.50 12.82 -0.22
N ILE A 347 9.63 12.15 0.54
CA ILE A 347 8.23 12.56 0.72
C ILE A 347 8.14 13.82 1.60
N SER A 348 8.90 13.89 2.69
CA SER A 348 9.02 15.08 3.53
C SER A 348 9.45 16.30 2.70
N LEU A 349 10.43 16.16 1.81
CA LEU A 349 10.83 17.25 0.89
C LEU A 349 9.67 17.69 -0.03
N LEU A 350 8.90 16.76 -0.60
CA LEU A 350 7.74 17.10 -1.44
C LEU A 350 6.63 17.81 -0.67
N ARG A 351 6.38 17.38 0.57
CA ARG A 351 5.35 17.96 1.43
C ARG A 351 5.74 19.34 1.93
N THR A 352 6.96 19.48 2.46
CA THR A 352 7.49 20.77 2.98
C THR A 352 7.73 21.80 1.88
N SER A 353 8.04 21.38 0.64
CA SER A 353 8.07 22.29 -0.52
C SER A 353 6.67 22.70 -1.00
N GLY A 354 5.61 22.02 -0.55
CA GLY A 354 4.22 22.23 -0.95
C GLY A 354 3.92 21.78 -2.38
N VAL A 355 4.66 20.80 -2.90
CA VAL A 355 4.32 20.12 -4.17
C VAL A 355 3.03 19.33 -4.00
N PHE A 356 2.85 18.70 -2.84
CA PHE A 356 1.65 17.93 -2.54
C PHE A 356 0.39 18.79 -2.50
N ASP A 357 0.49 20.03 -2.02
CA ASP A 357 -0.66 20.95 -2.00
C ASP A 357 -1.22 21.13 -3.41
N VAL A 358 -0.36 21.45 -4.38
CA VAL A 358 -0.75 21.63 -5.78
C VAL A 358 -1.38 20.36 -6.37
N LEU A 359 -0.77 19.20 -6.12
CA LEU A 359 -1.22 17.93 -6.67
C LEU A 359 -2.55 17.46 -6.05
N ILE A 360 -2.63 17.47 -4.72
CA ILE A 360 -3.80 17.04 -3.96
C ILE A 360 -4.96 18.01 -4.20
N ASP A 361 -4.74 19.32 -4.14
CA ASP A 361 -5.80 20.31 -4.35
C ASP A 361 -6.32 20.28 -5.79
N GLY A 362 -5.44 20.07 -6.77
CA GLY A 362 -5.86 19.83 -8.16
C GLY A 362 -6.78 18.60 -8.27
N MET A 363 -6.43 17.48 -7.62
CA MET A 363 -7.28 16.29 -7.61
C MET A 363 -8.59 16.50 -6.84
N LYS A 364 -8.57 17.23 -5.71
CA LYS A 364 -9.77 17.59 -4.95
C LYS A 364 -10.70 18.48 -5.75
N TRP A 365 -10.16 19.43 -6.51
CA TRP A 365 -10.94 20.26 -7.41
C TRP A 365 -11.65 19.43 -8.47
N VAL A 366 -10.94 18.49 -9.13
CA VAL A 366 -11.55 17.57 -10.10
C VAL A 366 -12.67 16.74 -9.45
N ALA A 367 -12.42 16.16 -8.28
CA ALA A 367 -13.44 15.38 -7.57
C ALA A 367 -14.68 16.23 -7.22
N THR A 368 -14.47 17.48 -6.78
CA THR A 368 -15.56 18.41 -6.46
C THR A 368 -16.38 18.77 -7.70
N VAL A 369 -15.75 19.03 -8.85
CA VAL A 369 -16.44 19.33 -10.11
C VAL A 369 -17.30 18.15 -10.58
N VAL A 370 -16.86 16.92 -10.31
CA VAL A 370 -17.61 15.69 -10.62
C VAL A 370 -18.70 15.40 -9.56
N GLY A 371 -18.74 16.15 -8.46
CA GLY A 371 -19.70 15.96 -7.37
C GLY A 371 -19.36 14.80 -6.42
N PHE A 372 -18.10 14.37 -6.41
CA PHE A 372 -17.61 13.31 -5.52
C PHE A 372 -17.10 13.87 -4.19
N ASP A 373 -17.23 13.06 -3.14
CA ASP A 373 -16.56 13.29 -1.86
C ASP A 373 -15.04 13.33 -2.07
N THR A 374 -14.34 14.28 -1.44
CA THR A 374 -12.92 14.50 -1.68
C THR A 374 -11.99 13.75 -0.71
N ARG A 375 -12.53 13.07 0.33
CA ARG A 375 -11.73 12.44 1.39
C ARG A 375 -10.78 11.37 0.86
N PHE A 376 -11.15 10.67 -0.22
CA PHE A 376 -10.30 9.63 -0.80
C PHE A 376 -9.04 10.17 -1.45
N VAL A 377 -9.04 11.44 -1.88
CA VAL A 377 -7.94 12.05 -2.64
C VAL A 377 -6.65 12.06 -1.84
N ASP A 378 -6.75 12.29 -0.53
CA ASP A 378 -5.59 12.32 0.38
C ASP A 378 -4.91 10.94 0.53
N GLY A 379 -5.59 9.83 0.19
CA GLY A 379 -5.02 8.49 0.18
C GLY A 379 -4.46 8.04 -1.19
N LEU A 380 -4.79 8.75 -2.28
CA LEU A 380 -4.39 8.38 -3.65
C LEU A 380 -2.88 8.35 -3.93
N PRO A 381 -2.02 9.14 -3.27
CA PRO A 381 -0.57 9.03 -3.49
C PRO A 381 -0.05 7.60 -3.30
N THR A 382 -0.61 6.85 -2.35
CA THR A 382 -0.28 5.43 -2.14
C THR A 382 -0.62 4.59 -3.38
N ALA A 383 -1.82 4.77 -3.94
CA ALA A 383 -2.29 4.07 -5.14
C ALA A 383 -1.41 4.36 -6.36
N LEU A 384 -1.02 5.62 -6.57
CA LEU A 384 -0.26 6.05 -7.75
C LEU A 384 1.18 5.50 -7.74
N ILE A 385 1.78 5.37 -6.56
CA ILE A 385 3.15 4.85 -6.43
C ILE A 385 3.18 3.32 -6.42
N LYS A 386 2.09 2.67 -6.01
CA LYS A 386 2.05 1.21 -5.81
C LYS A 386 2.47 0.37 -7.03
N PRO A 387 2.00 0.64 -8.27
CA PRO A 387 2.45 -0.10 -9.46
C PRO A 387 3.95 0.04 -9.74
N LEU A 388 4.57 1.15 -9.29
CA LEU A 388 5.97 1.48 -9.54
C LEU A 388 6.89 0.96 -8.44
N SER A 389 6.46 1.04 -7.18
CA SER A 389 7.28 0.72 -6.01
C SER A 389 6.45 0.43 -4.77
N GLY A 390 6.63 -0.78 -4.21
CA GLY A 390 5.94 -1.23 -3.01
C GLY A 390 6.50 -0.57 -1.75
N SER A 391 7.81 -0.31 -1.71
CA SER A 391 8.46 0.44 -0.63
C SER A 391 8.13 1.94 -0.70
N GLY A 392 7.99 2.48 -1.92
CA GLY A 392 7.56 3.86 -2.12
C GLY A 392 6.11 4.09 -1.69
N ALA A 393 5.21 3.20 -2.09
CA ALA A 393 3.81 3.24 -1.67
C ALA A 393 3.65 3.06 -0.16
N ARG A 394 4.48 2.21 0.45
CA ARG A 394 4.54 2.09 1.92
C ARG A 394 4.97 3.41 2.58
N GLY A 395 5.94 4.12 1.99
CA GLY A 395 6.31 5.46 2.42
C GLY A 395 5.13 6.44 2.34
N MET A 396 4.37 6.43 1.23
CA MET A 396 3.17 7.27 1.08
C MET A 396 2.07 6.92 2.08
N MET A 397 1.89 5.64 2.37
CA MET A 397 0.95 5.18 3.39
C MET A 397 1.34 5.69 4.78
N VAL A 398 2.62 5.57 5.15
CA VAL A 398 3.13 6.09 6.43
C VAL A 398 2.97 7.60 6.51
N ASP A 399 3.32 8.33 5.46
CA ASP A 399 3.13 9.79 5.40
C ASP A 399 1.64 10.19 5.54
N THR A 400 0.72 9.45 4.92
CA THR A 400 -0.73 9.65 5.10
C THR A 400 -1.14 9.44 6.56
N MET A 401 -0.65 8.38 7.20
CA MET A 401 -0.95 8.09 8.61
C MET A 401 -0.30 9.10 9.58
N GLN A 402 0.87 9.65 9.25
CA GLN A 402 1.50 10.72 10.01
C GLN A 402 0.69 12.02 9.92
N THR A 403 0.16 12.31 8.73
CA THR A 403 -0.59 13.54 8.46
C THR A 403 -1.99 13.51 9.07
N PHE A 404 -2.72 12.40 8.91
CA PHE A 404 -4.15 12.32 9.29
C PHE A 404 -4.41 11.43 10.50
N GLY A 405 -3.44 10.60 10.92
CA GLY A 405 -3.61 9.57 11.94
C GLY A 405 -3.88 8.18 11.35
N ALA A 406 -3.41 7.13 12.02
CA ALA A 406 -3.51 5.75 11.53
C ALA A 406 -4.97 5.23 11.40
N ASP A 407 -5.85 5.70 12.29
CA ASP A 407 -7.29 5.34 12.30
C ASP A 407 -8.17 6.38 11.61
N SER A 408 -7.59 7.36 10.91
CA SER A 408 -8.37 8.24 10.03
C SER A 408 -8.90 7.47 8.81
N PHE A 409 -9.92 8.01 8.16
CA PHE A 409 -10.40 7.50 6.87
C PHE A 409 -9.27 7.38 5.85
N GLN A 410 -8.44 8.42 5.75
CA GLN A 410 -7.30 8.50 4.85
C GLN A 410 -6.24 7.44 5.18
N GLY A 411 -5.90 7.29 6.47
CA GLY A 411 -4.92 6.30 6.95
C GLY A 411 -5.38 4.86 6.69
N ARG A 412 -6.67 4.57 6.88
CA ARG A 412 -7.27 3.27 6.54
C ARG A 412 -7.34 3.04 5.04
N LEU A 413 -7.77 4.02 4.24
CA LEU A 413 -7.77 3.91 2.78
C LEU A 413 -6.35 3.66 2.24
N ALA A 414 -5.35 4.42 2.70
CA ALA A 414 -3.96 4.21 2.30
C ALA A 414 -3.45 2.81 2.67
N ALA A 415 -3.85 2.27 3.83
CA ALA A 415 -3.56 0.89 4.21
C ALA A 415 -4.20 -0.13 3.26
N VAL A 416 -5.46 0.07 2.87
CA VAL A 416 -6.14 -0.83 1.92
C VAL A 416 -5.50 -0.76 0.53
N LEU A 417 -5.18 0.44 0.04
CA LEU A 417 -4.47 0.65 -1.23
C LEU A 417 -3.07 0.03 -1.23
N GLN A 418 -2.34 0.12 -0.11
CA GLN A 418 -1.04 -0.53 0.01
C GLN A 418 -1.16 -2.06 -0.07
N GLY A 419 -2.27 -2.60 0.43
CA GLY A 419 -2.56 -4.03 0.45
C GLY A 419 -3.20 -4.58 -0.83
N SER A 420 -3.77 -3.75 -1.71
CA SER A 420 -4.68 -4.20 -2.77
C SER A 420 -4.04 -4.88 -3.98
N SER A 421 -2.73 -4.70 -4.20
CA SER A 421 -2.01 -5.32 -5.32
C SER A 421 -0.50 -5.44 -5.04
N ASP A 422 0.26 -5.96 -5.99
CA ASP A 422 1.73 -5.96 -6.00
C ASP A 422 2.27 -4.92 -7.00
N THR A 423 3.58 -4.87 -7.17
CA THR A 423 4.31 -3.85 -7.93
C THR A 423 4.41 -4.19 -9.41
N THR A 424 3.45 -3.73 -10.20
CA THR A 424 3.36 -4.04 -11.64
C THR A 424 4.67 -3.91 -12.42
N PHE A 425 5.31 -2.74 -12.41
CA PHE A 425 6.50 -2.53 -13.24
C PHE A 425 7.74 -3.25 -12.71
N TYR A 426 7.84 -3.41 -11.38
CA TYR A 426 8.94 -4.15 -10.76
C TYR A 426 8.84 -5.65 -11.05
N VAL A 427 7.66 -6.24 -10.86
CA VAL A 427 7.39 -7.64 -11.17
C VAL A 427 7.69 -7.93 -12.65
N ILE A 428 7.24 -7.08 -13.56
CA ILE A 428 7.58 -7.20 -15.00
C ILE A 428 9.09 -7.15 -15.19
N ALA A 429 9.78 -6.13 -14.67
CA ALA A 429 11.21 -5.94 -14.91
C ALA A 429 12.05 -7.11 -14.36
N VAL A 430 11.74 -7.60 -13.16
CA VAL A 430 12.47 -8.69 -12.52
C VAL A 430 12.23 -10.01 -13.22
N TYR A 431 10.96 -10.36 -13.46
CA TYR A 431 10.63 -11.67 -13.97
C TYR A 431 10.92 -11.79 -15.47
N PHE A 432 10.50 -10.84 -16.30
CA PHE A 432 10.84 -10.86 -17.72
C PHE A 432 12.34 -10.64 -17.96
N GLY A 433 12.98 -9.80 -17.13
CA GLY A 433 14.42 -9.58 -17.19
C GLY A 433 15.22 -10.87 -16.93
N ALA A 434 14.80 -11.69 -15.97
CA ALA A 434 15.46 -12.96 -15.64
C ALA A 434 15.47 -13.98 -16.79
N VAL A 435 14.51 -13.89 -17.71
CA VAL A 435 14.40 -14.81 -18.87
C VAL A 435 14.62 -14.14 -20.22
N GLY A 436 15.08 -12.89 -20.23
CA GLY A 436 15.46 -12.16 -21.46
C GLY A 436 14.29 -11.72 -22.34
N ILE A 437 13.08 -11.61 -21.80
CA ILE A 437 11.90 -11.16 -22.56
C ILE A 437 11.99 -9.65 -22.82
N LYS A 438 11.89 -9.24 -24.09
CA LYS A 438 11.92 -7.84 -24.52
C LYS A 438 10.55 -7.31 -24.91
N ASN A 439 9.73 -8.16 -25.53
CA ASN A 439 8.37 -7.82 -25.93
C ASN A 439 7.36 -8.34 -24.89
N THR A 440 6.85 -7.41 -24.06
CA THR A 440 5.92 -7.70 -22.97
C THR A 440 4.46 -7.90 -23.43
N ARG A 441 4.17 -7.72 -24.73
CA ARG A 441 2.82 -7.79 -25.31
C ARG A 441 1.82 -6.89 -24.55
N TYR A 442 0.73 -7.44 -24.06
CA TYR A 442 -0.33 -6.73 -23.34
C TYR A 442 -0.20 -6.84 -21.81
N THR A 443 0.91 -7.38 -21.30
CA THR A 443 1.12 -7.61 -19.84
C THR A 443 0.96 -6.32 -19.04
N VAL A 444 1.62 -5.24 -19.47
CA VAL A 444 1.57 -3.95 -18.77
C VAL A 444 0.14 -3.44 -18.68
N THR A 445 -0.59 -3.43 -19.80
CA THR A 445 -1.98 -2.98 -19.86
C THR A 445 -2.89 -3.83 -18.97
N ALA A 446 -2.74 -5.16 -19.01
CA ALA A 446 -3.55 -6.06 -18.19
C ALA A 446 -3.32 -5.86 -16.69
N MET A 447 -2.07 -5.70 -16.27
CA MET A 447 -1.73 -5.46 -14.86
C MET A 447 -2.19 -4.07 -14.39
N LEU A 448 -2.05 -3.03 -15.20
CA LEU A 448 -2.54 -1.68 -14.85
C LEU A 448 -4.07 -1.60 -14.76
N LEU A 449 -4.80 -2.36 -15.60
CA LEU A 449 -6.25 -2.47 -15.47
C LEU A 449 -6.66 -3.19 -14.19
N ALA A 450 -5.92 -4.24 -13.80
CA ALA A 450 -6.14 -4.92 -12.53
C ALA A 450 -5.85 -4.01 -11.33
N ASP A 451 -4.76 -3.24 -11.39
CA ASP A 451 -4.42 -2.22 -10.39
C ASP A 451 -5.54 -1.18 -10.27
N LEU A 452 -6.07 -0.69 -11.39
CA LEU A 452 -7.19 0.27 -11.39
C LEU A 452 -8.43 -0.30 -10.70
N VAL A 453 -8.79 -1.57 -10.96
CA VAL A 453 -9.90 -2.22 -10.26
C VAL A 453 -9.62 -2.34 -8.77
N GLY A 454 -8.40 -2.71 -8.37
CA GLY A 454 -7.97 -2.76 -6.97
C GLY A 454 -8.10 -1.40 -6.28
N ILE A 455 -7.69 -0.31 -6.94
CA ILE A 455 -7.81 1.06 -6.45
C ILE A 455 -9.27 1.47 -6.27
N ILE A 456 -10.10 1.29 -7.30
CA ILE A 456 -11.53 1.62 -7.24
C ILE A 456 -12.22 0.84 -6.11
N THR A 457 -11.94 -0.46 -6.03
CA THR A 457 -12.49 -1.32 -4.98
C THR A 457 -12.06 -0.85 -3.60
N SER A 458 -10.80 -0.49 -3.42
CA SER A 458 -10.27 0.03 -2.14
C SER A 458 -10.96 1.32 -1.71
N VAL A 459 -11.21 2.23 -2.65
CA VAL A 459 -11.94 3.49 -2.37
C VAL A 459 -13.39 3.19 -1.95
N ILE A 460 -14.09 2.32 -2.69
CA ILE A 460 -15.47 1.93 -2.36
C ILE A 460 -15.52 1.28 -0.97
N LEU A 461 -14.63 0.34 -0.68
CA LEU A 461 -14.56 -0.33 0.61
C LEU A 461 -14.20 0.63 1.74
N ALA A 462 -13.33 1.62 1.51
CA ALA A 462 -13.04 2.62 2.52
C ALA A 462 -14.29 3.43 2.89
N TYR A 463 -15.10 3.84 1.92
CA TYR A 463 -16.38 4.50 2.20
C TYR A 463 -17.39 3.58 2.87
N LEU A 464 -17.43 2.30 2.49
CA LEU A 464 -18.37 1.35 3.07
C LEU A 464 -18.03 0.98 4.52
N PHE A 465 -16.75 0.84 4.84
CA PHE A 465 -16.30 0.39 6.16
C PHE A 465 -15.98 1.54 7.13
N PHE A 466 -15.57 2.70 6.63
CA PHE A 466 -14.93 3.72 7.48
C PHE A 466 -15.54 5.13 7.40
N ALA A 467 -16.56 5.36 6.56
CA ALA A 467 -17.17 6.69 6.39
C ALA A 467 -18.33 7.00 7.33
#